data_AF-A0A1S3BMS8-F1
#
_entry.id   AF-A0A1S3BMS8-F1
#
_cell.length_a   1.000
_cell.length_b   1.000
_cell.length_c   1.000
_cell.angle_alpha   90.00
_cell.angle_beta   90.00
_cell.angle_gamma   90.00
#
_symmetry.space_group_name_H-M   'P 1'
#
loop_
_entity.id
_entity.type
_entity.pdbx_description
1 polymer ?
#
loop_
_entity_poly.entity_id
_entity_poly.type
_entity_poly.pdbx_seq_one_letter_code
_entity_poly.pdbx_strand_id
1 'polypeptide(L)'
;MGRRSIRVALLVFSLLLSLRPHTVSSTLPLQSLNQGSNSASGSTPKQDWNNAHEVHCSRERSRAAWKVIEEYLMPFVEKKKYEISTKCRLHPDNDMFRDQEQHKSHLDFNDWKCGYCRKRFYEEKYIDQHFDNRHYNLLNVSRNRCLADLCGALHCDHVIDAVSQKSKCNPAAAARNKHMCEGLADSCFPVDEGALASHLHEFFLRQFCDAHTCSGKPKPFSRGRQVRTSVFYIVISVLTILFVMFFYVFFYLYNRGMRTRPQVLKRLSQSGRKKKPS
;
A
#
# COMPACT_ATOMS: atom_id res chain seq x y z
N MET A 1 8.25 -15.33 44.58
CA MET A 1 7.25 -14.68 43.69
C MET A 1 7.29 -15.16 42.23
N GLY A 2 7.82 -16.36 41.91
CA GLY A 2 8.09 -16.78 40.52
C GLY A 2 7.01 -17.59 39.79
N ARG A 3 6.05 -18.22 40.49
CA ARG A 3 5.06 -19.11 39.83
C ARG A 3 3.81 -18.41 39.28
N ARG A 4 3.43 -17.25 39.82
CA ARG A 4 2.24 -16.50 39.36
C ARG A 4 2.50 -15.72 38.08
N SER A 5 3.67 -15.10 37.95
CA SER A 5 4.02 -14.30 36.76
C SER A 5 4.25 -15.17 35.51
N ILE A 6 4.82 -16.37 35.66
CA ILE A 6 4.95 -17.35 34.56
C ILE A 6 3.59 -17.88 34.11
N ARG A 7 2.65 -18.11 35.05
CA ARG A 7 1.29 -18.55 34.71
C ARG A 7 0.49 -17.49 33.97
N VAL A 8 0.66 -16.20 34.31
CA VAL A 8 0.00 -15.09 33.61
C VAL A 8 0.60 -14.92 32.20
N ALA A 9 1.93 -15.03 32.05
CA ALA A 9 2.58 -14.99 30.73
C ALA A 9 2.16 -16.16 29.83
N LEU A 10 2.06 -17.38 30.38
CA LEU A 10 1.57 -18.55 29.64
C LEU A 10 0.09 -18.45 29.29
N LEU A 11 -0.74 -17.86 30.15
CA LEU A 11 -2.16 -17.64 29.85
C LEU A 11 -2.36 -16.62 28.73
N VAL A 12 -1.59 -15.53 28.71
CA VAL A 12 -1.64 -14.54 27.62
C VAL A 12 -1.10 -15.12 26.31
N PHE A 13 -0.05 -15.94 26.36
CA PHE A 13 0.48 -16.63 25.18
C PHE A 13 -0.51 -17.66 24.63
N SER A 14 -1.21 -18.42 25.49
CA SER A 14 -2.28 -19.33 25.07
C SER A 14 -3.52 -18.62 24.52
N LEU A 15 -3.84 -17.41 25.01
CA LEU A 15 -4.94 -16.60 24.49
C LEU A 15 -4.62 -15.98 23.11
N LEU A 16 -3.34 -15.81 22.78
CA LEU A 16 -2.89 -15.31 21.47
C LEU A 16 -2.78 -16.43 20.43
N LEU A 17 -2.54 -17.69 20.85
CA LEU A 17 -2.56 -18.86 19.95
C LEU A 17 -3.98 -19.35 19.60
N SER A 18 -5.02 -18.95 20.35
CA SER A 18 -6.41 -19.34 20.09
C SER A 18 -7.10 -18.51 19.00
N LEU A 19 -6.50 -17.41 18.54
CA LEU A 19 -6.94 -16.73 17.32
C LEU A 19 -6.21 -17.33 16.11
N ARG A 20 -6.67 -18.49 15.66
CA ARG A 20 -6.33 -19.00 14.31
C ARG A 20 -7.36 -18.51 13.29
N PRO A 21 -6.91 -18.00 12.13
CA PRO A 21 -7.79 -17.77 10.99
C PRO A 21 -8.29 -19.11 10.45
N HIS A 22 -9.60 -19.20 10.19
CA HIS A 22 -10.23 -20.36 9.58
C HIS A 22 -9.69 -20.60 8.17
N THR A 23 -8.85 -21.64 8.01
CA THR A 23 -8.54 -22.24 6.72
C THR A 23 -9.64 -23.24 6.36
N VAL A 24 -10.48 -22.88 5.40
CA VAL A 24 -11.42 -23.81 4.77
C VAL A 24 -10.66 -24.54 3.64
N SER A 25 -10.30 -25.79 3.89
CA SER A 25 -9.90 -26.74 2.85
C SER A 25 -11.15 -27.31 2.19
N SER A 26 -11.16 -27.33 0.87
CA SER A 26 -12.07 -28.19 0.10
C SER A 26 -11.27 -28.80 -1.05
N THR A 27 -11.24 -30.12 -1.04
CA THR A 27 -10.49 -31.00 -1.93
C THR A 27 -11.37 -31.52 -3.07
N LEU A 28 -10.72 -31.74 -4.23
CA LEU A 28 -11.08 -32.60 -5.38
C LEU A 28 -11.97 -32.01 -6.50
N PRO A 29 -11.89 -32.53 -7.75
CA PRO A 29 -10.84 -33.35 -8.38
C PRO A 29 -10.23 -32.74 -9.66
N LEU A 30 -9.09 -33.32 -10.00
CA LEU A 30 -8.31 -33.18 -11.22
C LEU A 30 -9.12 -33.65 -12.44
N GLN A 31 -9.22 -32.83 -13.49
CA GLN A 31 -9.50 -33.34 -14.84
C GLN A 31 -8.66 -32.56 -15.85
N SER A 32 -7.58 -33.23 -16.26
CA SER A 32 -6.69 -32.86 -17.35
C SER A 32 -7.41 -33.12 -18.67
N LEU A 33 -7.49 -32.13 -19.56
CA LEU A 33 -7.46 -32.40 -21.00
C LEU A 33 -6.93 -31.20 -21.79
N ASN A 34 -6.11 -31.54 -22.80
CA ASN A 34 -5.58 -30.75 -23.91
C ASN A 34 -4.37 -29.81 -23.72
N GLN A 35 -3.18 -30.38 -24.00
CA GLN A 35 -2.25 -29.83 -25.00
C GLN A 35 -3.01 -29.67 -26.33
N GLY A 36 -2.88 -28.61 -27.14
CA GLY A 36 -1.72 -27.81 -27.44
C GLY A 36 -1.34 -28.08 -28.90
N SER A 37 -1.64 -27.16 -29.82
CA SER A 37 -0.89 -27.04 -31.07
C SER A 37 -1.01 -25.64 -31.66
N ASN A 38 0.16 -25.14 -32.04
CA ASN A 38 0.48 -23.82 -32.53
C ASN A 38 0.33 -23.75 -34.06
N SER A 39 0.00 -22.58 -34.59
CA SER A 39 0.41 -22.10 -35.93
C SER A 39 0.11 -20.60 -35.98
N ALA A 40 1.08 -19.70 -35.87
CA ALA A 40 2.08 -19.30 -36.86
C ALA A 40 1.50 -18.50 -38.05
N SER A 41 1.72 -17.18 -37.95
CA SER A 41 2.07 -16.22 -39.01
C SER A 41 1.11 -15.93 -40.17
N GLY A 42 0.82 -14.64 -40.39
CA GLY A 42 0.15 -14.15 -41.60
C GLY A 42 -0.28 -12.69 -41.50
N SER A 43 0.64 -11.77 -41.77
CA SER A 43 0.43 -10.32 -41.88
C SER A 43 -0.42 -9.93 -43.09
N THR A 44 -1.45 -9.09 -42.89
CA THR A 44 -1.94 -8.08 -43.86
C THR A 44 -2.88 -7.12 -43.11
N PRO A 45 -2.76 -5.77 -43.26
CA PRO A 45 -3.64 -4.84 -42.59
C PRO A 45 -4.95 -4.72 -43.38
N LYS A 46 -5.93 -5.54 -43.01
CA LYS A 46 -7.33 -5.26 -43.36
C LYS A 46 -7.83 -4.22 -42.36
N GLN A 47 -8.27 -3.09 -42.89
CA GLN A 47 -8.93 -2.03 -42.15
C GLN A 47 -10.29 -2.58 -41.69
N ASP A 48 -10.27 -3.18 -40.50
CA ASP A 48 -11.38 -3.93 -39.92
C ASP A 48 -12.24 -2.96 -39.11
N TRP A 49 -13.51 -2.84 -39.48
CA TRP A 49 -14.54 -2.12 -38.73
C TRP A 49 -14.97 -2.94 -37.49
N ASN A 50 -14.00 -3.44 -36.72
CA ASN A 50 -14.17 -4.16 -35.46
C ASN A 50 -13.61 -3.37 -34.25
N ASN A 51 -13.14 -2.14 -34.44
CA ASN A 51 -12.61 -1.27 -33.39
C ASN A 51 -13.69 -0.49 -32.64
N ALA A 52 -14.75 -1.16 -32.17
CA ALA A 52 -15.75 -0.55 -31.29
C ALA A 52 -15.42 -0.70 -29.79
N HIS A 53 -14.33 -1.39 -29.44
CA HIS A 53 -13.98 -1.72 -28.05
C HIS A 53 -12.50 -1.52 -27.72
N GLU A 54 -11.81 -0.58 -28.35
CA GLU A 54 -10.45 -0.22 -27.95
C GLU A 54 -10.49 0.98 -26.99
N VAL A 55 -10.44 0.68 -25.69
CA VAL A 55 -10.22 1.69 -24.67
C VAL A 55 -8.75 2.09 -24.71
N HIS A 56 -8.44 3.26 -25.28
CA HIS A 56 -7.09 3.82 -25.35
C HIS A 56 -6.58 4.40 -24.01
N CYS A 57 -6.90 3.75 -22.88
CA CYS A 57 -6.46 4.17 -21.56
C CYS A 57 -5.32 3.29 -21.05
N SER A 58 -4.17 3.88 -20.76
CA SER A 58 -3.06 3.16 -20.14
C SER A 58 -3.38 2.85 -18.67
N ARG A 59 -3.56 1.56 -18.35
CA ARG A 59 -3.85 1.07 -16.99
C ARG A 59 -2.76 1.46 -16.00
N GLU A 60 -1.49 1.26 -16.34
CA GLU A 60 -0.35 1.59 -15.48
C GLU A 60 -0.30 3.09 -15.14
N ARG A 61 -0.52 3.97 -16.13
CA ARG A 61 -0.59 5.42 -15.88
C ARG A 61 -1.82 5.80 -15.07
N SER A 62 -2.96 5.16 -15.29
CA SER A 62 -4.17 5.36 -14.48
C SER A 62 -3.93 4.98 -13.01
N ARG A 63 -3.25 3.85 -12.77
CA ARG A 63 -2.83 3.40 -11.43
C ARG A 63 -1.89 4.41 -10.77
N ALA A 64 -0.92 4.94 -11.52
CA ALA A 64 -0.03 5.98 -11.02
C ALA A 64 -0.78 7.28 -10.67
N ALA A 65 -1.73 7.71 -11.51
CA ALA A 65 -2.58 8.87 -11.25
C ALA A 65 -3.39 8.68 -9.97
N TRP A 66 -4.02 7.51 -9.81
CA TRP A 66 -4.77 7.18 -8.61
C TRP A 66 -3.87 7.18 -7.37
N LYS A 67 -2.68 6.58 -7.45
CA LYS A 67 -1.71 6.57 -6.35
C LYS A 67 -1.30 7.98 -5.93
N VAL A 68 -1.11 8.90 -6.88
CA VAL A 68 -0.86 10.31 -6.59
C VAL A 68 -2.04 10.93 -5.83
N ILE A 69 -3.28 10.71 -6.29
CA ILE A 69 -4.49 11.21 -5.64
C ILE A 69 -4.59 10.68 -4.21
N GLU A 70 -4.42 9.37 -4.04
CA GLU A 70 -4.52 8.69 -2.74
C GLU A 70 -3.44 9.14 -1.75
N GLU A 71 -2.21 9.38 -2.21
CA GLU A 71 -1.10 9.75 -1.32
C GLU A 71 -1.04 11.25 -1.00
N TYR A 72 -1.41 12.12 -1.95
CA TYR A 72 -1.19 13.57 -1.84
C TYR A 72 -2.47 14.40 -1.72
N LEU A 73 -3.64 13.88 -2.14
CA LEU A 73 -4.91 14.61 -2.07
C LEU A 73 -5.86 14.05 -1.02
N MET A 74 -6.17 12.76 -1.08
CA MET A 74 -7.17 12.11 -0.22
C MET A 74 -6.96 12.32 1.29
N PRO A 75 -5.73 12.33 1.85
CA PRO A 75 -5.54 12.54 3.27
C PRO A 75 -6.06 13.89 3.77
N PHE A 76 -6.04 14.92 2.92
CA PHE A 76 -6.55 16.25 3.24
C PHE A 76 -8.07 16.35 3.07
N VAL A 77 -8.60 15.71 2.02
CA VAL A 77 -10.06 15.63 1.77
C VAL A 77 -10.76 14.88 2.90
N GLU A 78 -10.24 13.70 3.27
CA GLU A 78 -10.77 12.87 4.35
C GLU A 78 -10.64 13.57 5.72
N LYS A 79 -9.50 14.24 6.00
CA LYS A 79 -9.31 14.99 7.24
C LYS A 79 -10.34 16.12 7.40
N LYS A 80 -10.73 16.76 6.29
CA LYS A 80 -11.74 17.82 6.27
C LYS A 80 -13.17 17.31 6.08
N LYS A 81 -13.36 15.99 5.92
CA LYS A 81 -14.66 15.36 5.62
C LYS A 81 -15.37 16.01 4.43
N TYR A 82 -14.60 16.40 3.42
CA TYR A 82 -15.17 16.98 2.21
C TYR A 82 -15.60 15.88 1.24
N GLU A 83 -16.82 15.99 0.73
CA GLU A 83 -17.35 15.08 -0.28
C GLU A 83 -17.04 15.65 -1.67
N ILE A 84 -16.19 14.96 -2.42
CA ILE A 84 -15.91 15.33 -3.81
C ILE A 84 -17.19 15.10 -4.62
N SER A 85 -17.56 16.05 -5.48
CA SER A 85 -18.72 15.90 -6.35
C SER A 85 -18.56 14.72 -7.33
N THR A 86 -19.63 13.98 -7.59
CA THR A 86 -19.63 12.90 -8.61
C THR A 86 -19.40 13.42 -10.03
N LYS A 87 -19.51 14.74 -10.27
CA LYS A 87 -19.17 15.39 -11.54
C LYS A 87 -17.66 15.57 -11.73
N CYS A 88 -16.89 15.60 -10.64
CA CYS A 88 -15.45 15.80 -10.67
C CYS A 88 -14.72 14.57 -11.23
N ARG A 89 -13.70 14.81 -12.06
CA ARG A 89 -12.89 13.72 -12.67
C ARG A 89 -12.05 12.94 -11.65
N LEU A 90 -11.73 13.55 -10.52
CA LEU A 90 -10.95 12.93 -9.44
C LEU A 90 -11.81 12.11 -8.47
N HIS A 91 -13.13 12.06 -8.68
CA HIS A 91 -14.02 11.25 -7.85
C HIS A 91 -13.65 9.77 -7.94
N PRO A 92 -13.54 9.03 -6.81
CA PRO A 92 -13.15 7.62 -6.81
C PRO A 92 -14.00 6.74 -7.74
N ASP A 93 -15.31 6.96 -7.78
CA ASP A 93 -16.25 6.18 -8.60
C ASP A 93 -16.13 6.45 -10.11
N ASN A 94 -15.49 7.55 -10.50
CA ASN A 94 -15.33 7.91 -11.91
C ASN A 94 -14.07 7.29 -12.52
N ASP A 95 -13.21 6.65 -11.74
CA ASP A 95 -12.03 5.95 -12.24
C ASP A 95 -12.44 4.64 -12.91
N MET A 96 -12.13 4.55 -14.20
CA MET A 96 -12.51 3.43 -15.06
C MET A 96 -11.96 2.08 -14.58
N PHE A 97 -10.72 2.04 -14.08
CA PHE A 97 -10.10 0.78 -13.66
C PHE A 97 -10.26 0.49 -12.17
N ARG A 98 -10.92 1.37 -11.41
CA ARG A 98 -10.96 1.30 -9.94
C ARG A 98 -11.47 -0.02 -9.41
N ASP A 99 -12.59 -0.48 -9.93
CA ASP A 99 -13.20 -1.74 -9.48
C ASP A 99 -12.24 -2.92 -9.69
N GLN A 100 -11.58 -2.99 -10.86
CA GLN A 100 -10.63 -4.05 -11.17
C GLN A 100 -9.37 -4.00 -10.30
N GLU A 101 -8.85 -2.81 -10.03
CA GLU A 101 -7.69 -2.63 -9.15
C GLU A 101 -8.04 -3.00 -7.69
N GLN A 102 -9.26 -2.73 -7.21
CA GLN A 102 -9.73 -3.17 -5.89
C GLN A 102 -9.91 -4.68 -5.80
N HIS A 103 -10.23 -5.34 -6.91
CA HIS A 103 -10.31 -6.79 -7.03
C HIS A 103 -8.96 -7.43 -7.38
N LYS A 104 -7.85 -6.69 -7.28
CA LYS A 104 -6.51 -7.23 -7.42
C LYS A 104 -5.92 -7.50 -6.04
N SER A 105 -5.62 -8.76 -5.74
CA SER A 105 -5.00 -9.15 -4.48
C SER A 105 -3.56 -9.60 -4.69
N HIS A 106 -2.62 -8.98 -3.97
CA HIS A 106 -1.22 -9.37 -3.93
C HIS A 106 -0.99 -10.14 -2.62
N LEU A 107 -0.84 -11.46 -2.72
CA LEU A 107 -0.75 -12.35 -1.56
C LEU A 107 0.71 -12.55 -1.12
N ASP A 108 1.60 -12.76 -2.07
CA ASP A 108 3.05 -12.95 -1.89
C ASP A 108 3.81 -12.29 -3.07
N PHE A 109 5.13 -12.16 -2.95
CA PHE A 109 6.02 -11.50 -3.95
C PHE A 109 5.77 -11.92 -5.42
N ASN A 110 5.29 -13.14 -5.65
CA ASN A 110 5.01 -13.69 -6.98
C ASN A 110 3.60 -14.31 -7.07
N ASP A 111 2.64 -13.83 -6.25
CA ASP A 111 1.27 -14.34 -6.28
C ASP A 111 0.25 -13.21 -6.34
N TRP A 112 -0.19 -12.93 -7.57
CA TRP A 112 -1.27 -12.02 -7.90
C TRP A 112 -2.53 -12.79 -8.17
N LYS A 113 -3.61 -12.46 -7.47
CA LYS A 113 -4.89 -13.16 -7.59
C LYS A 113 -6.01 -12.22 -7.99
N CYS A 114 -6.76 -12.65 -9.01
CA CYS A 114 -7.96 -11.97 -9.50
C CYS A 114 -9.15 -12.22 -8.55
N GLY A 115 -9.80 -11.17 -8.10
CA GLY A 115 -10.94 -11.22 -7.17
C GLY A 115 -12.21 -11.80 -7.78
N TYR A 116 -12.42 -11.63 -9.09
CA TYR A 116 -13.63 -12.11 -9.77
C TYR A 116 -13.64 -13.63 -10.00
N CYS A 117 -12.55 -14.18 -10.54
CA CYS A 117 -12.46 -15.61 -10.91
C CYS A 117 -11.45 -16.42 -10.10
N ARG A 118 -10.74 -15.78 -9.15
CA ARG A 118 -9.77 -16.41 -8.24
C ARG A 118 -8.54 -17.04 -8.91
N LYS A 119 -8.30 -16.76 -10.20
CA LYS A 119 -7.06 -17.16 -10.90
C LYS A 119 -5.85 -16.45 -10.33
N ARG A 120 -4.72 -17.17 -10.29
CA ARG A 120 -3.42 -16.69 -9.80
C ARG A 120 -2.46 -16.45 -10.95
N PHE A 121 -1.59 -15.47 -10.79
CA PHE A 121 -0.62 -14.99 -11.77
C PHE A 121 0.68 -14.67 -11.07
N TYR A 122 1.80 -14.83 -11.76
CA TYR A 122 3.11 -14.61 -11.12
C TYR A 122 3.55 -13.14 -11.11
N GLU A 123 3.06 -12.33 -12.06
CA GLU A 123 3.35 -10.88 -12.13
C GLU A 123 2.09 -10.06 -12.39
N GLU A 124 2.16 -8.79 -12.01
CA GLU A 124 1.13 -7.78 -12.19
C GLU A 124 0.71 -7.64 -13.67
N LYS A 125 1.68 -7.71 -14.60
CA LYS A 125 1.39 -7.59 -16.04
C LYS A 125 0.46 -8.68 -16.56
N TYR A 126 0.53 -9.90 -16.01
CA TYR A 126 -0.31 -11.01 -16.47
C TYR A 126 -1.73 -10.93 -15.93
N ILE A 127 -1.90 -10.45 -14.69
CA ILE A 127 -3.24 -10.22 -14.14
C ILE A 127 -3.91 -9.00 -14.82
N ASP A 128 -3.13 -7.96 -15.14
CA ASP A 128 -3.61 -6.80 -15.90
C ASP A 128 -4.11 -7.23 -17.29
N GLN A 129 -3.29 -8.00 -18.03
CA GLN A 129 -3.69 -8.59 -19.31
C GLN A 129 -4.90 -9.52 -19.18
N HIS A 130 -5.01 -10.26 -18.07
CA HIS A 130 -6.19 -11.09 -17.80
C HIS A 130 -7.46 -10.24 -17.61
N PHE A 131 -7.38 -9.09 -16.93
CA PHE A 131 -8.53 -8.19 -16.81
C PHE A 131 -8.97 -7.66 -18.18
N ASP A 132 -8.02 -7.26 -19.01
CA ASP A 132 -8.30 -6.75 -20.36
C ASP A 132 -8.93 -7.82 -21.27
N ASN A 133 -8.56 -9.10 -21.10
CA ASN A 133 -9.08 -10.18 -21.94
C ASN A 133 -10.37 -10.83 -21.42
N ARG A 134 -10.57 -10.90 -20.10
CA ARG A 134 -11.62 -11.74 -19.49
C ARG A 134 -12.64 -10.97 -18.67
N HIS A 135 -12.32 -9.73 -18.27
CA HIS A 135 -13.17 -8.90 -17.42
C HIS A 135 -13.36 -7.49 -18.00
N TYR A 136 -13.08 -7.30 -19.29
CA TYR A 136 -13.29 -6.04 -20.00
C TYR A 136 -14.75 -5.57 -19.92
N ASN A 137 -15.69 -6.51 -20.03
CA ASN A 137 -17.13 -6.26 -19.95
C ASN A 137 -17.61 -5.72 -18.59
N LEU A 138 -16.78 -5.78 -17.55
CA LEU A 138 -17.09 -5.19 -16.23
C LEU A 138 -16.74 -3.69 -16.17
N LEU A 139 -16.06 -3.15 -17.18
CA LEU A 139 -15.72 -1.73 -17.26
C LEU A 139 -16.93 -0.90 -17.68
N ASN A 140 -17.23 0.15 -16.92
CA ASN A 140 -18.26 1.12 -17.30
C ASN A 140 -17.66 2.24 -18.17
N VAL A 141 -17.41 1.93 -19.43
CA VAL A 141 -16.72 2.84 -20.38
C VAL A 141 -17.53 4.12 -20.68
N SER A 142 -18.86 4.10 -20.51
CA SER A 142 -19.72 5.25 -20.80
C SER A 142 -19.73 6.29 -19.68
N ARG A 143 -19.63 5.85 -18.42
CA ARG A 143 -19.68 6.72 -17.24
C ARG A 143 -18.29 7.08 -16.73
N ASN A 144 -17.39 6.11 -16.71
CA ASN A 144 -16.08 6.27 -16.08
C ASN A 144 -15.09 6.89 -17.06
N ARG A 145 -14.10 7.61 -16.52
CA ARG A 145 -13.10 8.32 -17.30
C ARG A 145 -11.71 7.74 -17.03
N CYS A 146 -10.87 7.83 -18.04
CA CYS A 146 -9.47 7.46 -17.92
C CYS A 146 -8.73 8.47 -17.03
N LEU A 147 -8.12 8.02 -15.92
CA LEU A 147 -7.28 8.88 -15.10
C LEU A 147 -5.89 9.11 -15.71
N ALA A 148 -5.44 8.25 -16.62
CA ALA A 148 -4.16 8.45 -17.31
C ALA A 148 -4.12 9.78 -18.09
N ASP A 149 -5.26 10.25 -18.59
CA ASP A 149 -5.38 11.56 -19.26
C ASP A 149 -5.01 12.72 -18.32
N LEU A 150 -5.17 12.54 -17.01
CA LEU A 150 -4.85 13.54 -16.00
C LEU A 150 -3.38 13.51 -15.58
N CYS A 151 -2.58 12.56 -16.07
CA CYS A 151 -1.20 12.40 -15.62
C CYS A 151 -0.33 13.61 -15.88
N GLY A 152 -0.59 14.35 -16.97
CA GLY A 152 0.09 15.61 -17.24
C GLY A 152 -0.15 16.65 -16.15
N ALA A 153 -1.38 16.72 -15.59
CA ALA A 153 -1.71 17.66 -14.52
C ALA A 153 -1.27 17.17 -13.13
N LEU A 154 -1.30 15.85 -12.90
CA LEU A 154 -1.03 15.22 -11.60
C LEU A 154 0.44 14.83 -11.38
N HIS A 155 1.32 15.03 -12.35
CA HIS A 155 2.74 14.62 -12.26
C HIS A 155 2.94 13.11 -12.03
N CYS A 156 2.17 12.25 -12.71
CA CYS A 156 2.29 10.78 -12.56
C CYS A 156 3.71 10.26 -12.77
N ASP A 157 4.48 10.90 -13.65
CA ASP A 157 5.85 10.49 -13.98
C ASP A 157 6.76 10.54 -12.74
N HIS A 158 6.42 11.33 -11.71
CA HIS A 158 7.12 11.33 -10.42
C HIS A 158 6.94 10.02 -9.63
N VAL A 159 5.86 9.27 -9.88
CA VAL A 159 5.56 7.99 -9.24
C VAL A 159 5.99 6.80 -10.10
N ILE A 160 5.87 6.92 -11.42
CA ILE A 160 6.28 5.89 -12.39
C ILE A 160 7.81 5.82 -12.49
N ASP A 161 8.45 6.97 -12.71
CA ASP A 161 9.89 7.07 -12.90
C ASP A 161 10.54 7.69 -11.66
N ALA A 162 10.86 6.87 -10.65
CA ALA A 162 11.67 7.31 -9.51
C ALA A 162 13.05 7.85 -9.94
N VAL A 163 13.48 7.54 -11.16
CA VAL A 163 14.69 8.06 -11.82
C VAL A 163 14.26 9.03 -12.91
N SER A 164 13.86 10.25 -12.54
CA SER A 164 13.50 11.27 -13.51
C SER A 164 14.72 11.56 -14.42
N GLN A 165 14.70 11.05 -15.65
CA GLN A 165 15.56 11.58 -16.71
C GLN A 165 15.13 13.03 -16.89
N LYS A 166 16.00 13.98 -16.52
CA LYS A 166 15.71 15.42 -16.62
C LYS A 166 15.56 15.78 -18.09
N SER A 167 14.35 15.64 -18.62
CA SER A 167 14.02 16.11 -19.96
C SER A 167 13.97 17.63 -19.95
N LYS A 168 14.35 18.23 -21.09
CA LYS A 168 14.29 19.69 -21.26
C LYS A 168 12.82 20.14 -21.12
N CYS A 169 12.56 21.12 -20.26
CA CYS A 169 11.20 21.64 -20.05
C CYS A 169 10.63 22.17 -21.37
N ASN A 170 9.41 21.74 -21.69
CA ASN A 170 8.65 22.27 -22.81
C ASN A 170 7.61 23.29 -22.27
N PRO A 171 7.75 24.60 -22.58
CA PRO A 171 6.87 25.63 -22.03
C PRO A 171 5.42 25.46 -22.48
N ALA A 172 5.18 24.97 -23.71
CA ALA A 172 3.83 24.73 -24.20
C ALA A 172 3.16 23.56 -23.47
N ALA A 173 3.92 22.51 -23.15
CA ALA A 173 3.40 21.38 -22.37
C ALA A 173 3.11 21.79 -20.92
N ALA A 174 4.02 22.54 -20.29
CA ALA A 174 3.82 23.07 -18.94
C ALA A 174 2.57 23.97 -18.86
N ALA A 175 2.39 24.88 -19.81
CA ALA A 175 1.21 25.74 -19.84
C ALA A 175 -0.10 24.95 -20.02
N ARG A 176 -0.12 23.95 -20.93
CA ARG A 176 -1.30 23.08 -21.11
C ARG A 176 -1.63 22.28 -19.85
N ASN A 177 -0.62 21.68 -19.23
CA ASN A 177 -0.80 20.90 -18.00
C ASN A 177 -1.25 21.77 -16.83
N LYS A 178 -0.74 23.00 -16.74
CA LYS A 178 -1.18 24.00 -15.76
C LYS A 178 -2.66 24.31 -15.91
N HIS A 179 -3.10 24.69 -17.11
CA HIS A 179 -4.51 24.99 -17.38
C HIS A 179 -5.42 23.77 -17.11
N MET A 180 -4.97 22.57 -17.48
CA MET A 180 -5.71 21.34 -17.16
C MET A 180 -5.81 21.10 -15.65
N CYS A 181 -4.75 21.39 -14.90
CA CYS A 181 -4.72 21.29 -13.44
C CYS A 181 -5.66 22.30 -12.77
N GLU A 182 -5.65 23.55 -13.22
CA GLU A 182 -6.54 24.61 -12.73
C GLU A 182 -8.01 24.25 -12.98
N GLY A 183 -8.35 23.78 -14.19
CA GLY A 183 -9.71 23.30 -14.48
C GLY A 183 -10.15 22.10 -13.63
N LEU A 184 -9.22 21.24 -13.20
CA LEU A 184 -9.53 20.21 -12.20
C LEU A 184 -9.85 20.84 -10.84
N ALA A 185 -9.07 21.83 -10.40
CA ALA A 185 -9.32 22.54 -9.16
C ALA A 185 -10.69 23.21 -9.15
N ASP A 186 -11.07 23.87 -10.25
CA ASP A 186 -12.38 24.54 -10.41
C ASP A 186 -13.54 23.53 -10.38
N SER A 187 -13.40 22.42 -11.11
CA SER A 187 -14.47 21.42 -11.23
C SER A 187 -14.64 20.52 -10.00
N CYS A 188 -13.57 20.33 -9.23
CA CYS A 188 -13.55 19.42 -8.08
C CYS A 188 -13.67 20.14 -6.74
N PHE A 189 -13.23 21.39 -6.67
CA PHE A 189 -13.24 22.23 -5.47
C PHE A 189 -13.71 23.65 -5.85
N PRO A 190 -14.98 23.84 -6.22
CA PRO A 190 -15.52 25.14 -6.59
C PRO A 190 -15.52 26.11 -5.40
N VAL A 191 -15.00 27.31 -5.61
CA VAL A 191 -14.77 28.32 -4.54
C VAL A 191 -16.09 28.87 -3.98
N ASP A 192 -17.15 28.84 -4.78
CA ASP A 192 -18.51 29.29 -4.46
C ASP A 192 -19.30 28.31 -3.57
N GLU A 193 -18.88 27.04 -3.48
CA GLU A 193 -19.52 26.04 -2.62
C GLU A 193 -19.08 26.12 -1.13
N GLY A 194 -18.30 27.14 -0.76
CA GLY A 194 -18.03 27.52 0.62
C GLY A 194 -16.55 27.48 1.04
N ALA A 195 -16.28 27.84 2.30
CA ALA A 195 -14.92 28.03 2.81
C ALA A 195 -14.05 26.75 2.78
N LEU A 196 -14.66 25.58 2.96
CA LEU A 196 -13.94 24.30 2.89
C LEU A 196 -13.50 23.98 1.45
N ALA A 197 -14.39 24.16 0.49
CA ALA A 197 -14.10 23.97 -0.93
C ALA A 197 -13.04 24.98 -1.40
N SER A 198 -13.19 26.26 -1.05
CA SER A 198 -12.19 27.31 -1.29
C SER A 198 -10.80 26.97 -0.73
N HIS A 199 -10.70 26.47 0.50
CA HIS A 199 -9.41 26.07 1.04
C HIS A 199 -8.84 24.82 0.34
N LEU A 200 -9.67 23.85 -0.05
CA LEU A 200 -9.20 22.67 -0.79
C LEU A 200 -8.76 23.05 -2.21
N HIS A 201 -9.43 24.01 -2.82
CA HIS A 201 -9.06 24.62 -4.08
C HIS A 201 -7.66 25.24 -4.01
N GLU A 202 -7.41 26.15 -3.06
CA GLU A 202 -6.10 26.77 -2.86
C GLU A 202 -5.02 25.73 -2.53
N PHE A 203 -5.36 24.71 -1.74
CA PHE A 203 -4.46 23.59 -1.47
C PHE A 203 -4.10 22.83 -2.74
N PHE A 204 -5.08 22.49 -3.57
CA PHE A 204 -4.87 21.74 -4.80
C PHE A 204 -3.97 22.53 -5.78
N LEU A 205 -4.24 23.82 -5.97
CA LEU A 205 -3.40 24.68 -6.81
C LEU A 205 -1.94 24.68 -6.36
N ARG A 206 -1.68 24.89 -5.06
CA ARG A 206 -0.31 24.92 -4.53
C ARG A 206 0.40 23.57 -4.53
N GLN A 207 -0.35 22.48 -4.40
CA GLN A 207 0.21 21.13 -4.29
C GLN A 207 0.52 20.55 -5.68
N PHE A 208 -0.34 20.81 -6.66
CA PHE A 208 -0.28 20.20 -7.99
C PHE A 208 0.05 21.20 -9.11
N CYS A 209 -0.58 22.37 -9.12
CA CYS A 209 -0.59 23.25 -10.30
C CYS A 209 0.61 24.21 -10.36
N ASP A 210 1.09 24.72 -9.22
CA ASP A 210 2.23 25.64 -9.16
C ASP A 210 3.55 25.04 -9.70
N ALA A 211 3.64 23.70 -9.71
CA ALA A 211 4.79 22.99 -10.26
C ALA A 211 4.84 23.00 -11.80
N HIS A 212 3.75 23.38 -12.48
CA HIS A 212 3.70 23.50 -13.95
C HIS A 212 4.32 24.81 -14.44
N THR A 213 5.62 24.99 -14.24
CA THR A 213 6.39 26.10 -14.80
C THR A 213 7.78 25.65 -15.21
N CYS A 214 8.31 26.26 -16.28
CA CYS A 214 9.69 26.07 -16.70
C CYS A 214 10.67 27.04 -16.00
N SER A 215 10.16 28.08 -15.33
CA SER A 215 10.97 29.08 -14.64
C SER A 215 10.97 28.81 -13.14
N GLY A 216 12.10 28.32 -12.62
CA GLY A 216 12.29 28.03 -11.19
C GLY A 216 12.39 26.54 -10.89
N LYS A 217 12.53 26.20 -9.59
CA LYS A 217 12.51 24.83 -9.09
C LYS A 217 11.26 24.55 -8.23
N PRO A 218 10.02 24.81 -8.67
CA PRO A 218 8.88 24.36 -7.90
C PRO A 218 8.82 22.83 -7.98
N LYS A 219 8.92 22.20 -6.81
CA LYS A 219 8.81 20.75 -6.70
C LYS A 219 7.33 20.40 -6.66
N PRO A 220 6.84 19.42 -7.45
CA PRO A 220 5.50 18.89 -7.26
C PRO A 220 5.38 18.37 -5.82
N PHE A 221 4.18 18.45 -5.26
CA PHE A 221 3.89 17.99 -3.91
C PHE A 221 4.67 18.74 -2.82
N SER A 222 4.67 20.07 -2.86
CA SER A 222 5.43 20.93 -1.94
C SER A 222 5.15 20.68 -0.45
N ARG A 223 3.92 20.29 -0.08
CA ARG A 223 3.54 19.94 1.30
C ARG A 223 3.87 18.49 1.67
N GLY A 224 4.50 17.75 0.77
CA GLY A 224 4.89 16.36 0.95
C GLY A 224 3.72 15.38 0.95
N ARG A 225 4.06 14.11 1.13
CA ARG A 225 3.09 13.03 1.34
C ARG A 225 2.67 13.03 2.81
N GLN A 226 1.36 12.90 3.06
CA GLN A 226 0.91 12.65 4.43
C GLN A 226 1.22 11.18 4.77
N VAL A 227 2.21 10.96 5.63
CA VAL A 227 2.60 9.60 6.05
C VAL A 227 1.51 9.05 6.96
N ARG A 228 0.67 8.15 6.45
CA ARG A 228 -0.16 7.28 7.30
C ARG A 228 0.79 6.32 8.01
N THR A 229 1.22 6.65 9.23
CA THR A 229 1.86 5.68 10.12
C THR A 229 0.88 4.54 10.36
N SER A 230 1.17 3.38 9.78
CA SER A 230 0.34 2.19 9.95
C SER A 230 0.20 1.87 11.43
N VAL A 231 -1.04 1.69 11.89
CA VAL A 231 -1.33 1.32 13.29
C VAL A 231 -0.54 0.06 13.68
N PHE A 232 -0.35 -0.87 12.74
CA PHE A 232 0.48 -2.06 12.92
C PHE A 232 1.92 -1.73 13.28
N TYR A 233 2.52 -0.71 12.65
CA TYR A 233 3.88 -0.28 12.96
C TYR A 233 3.99 0.25 14.39
N ILE A 234 3.00 1.03 14.83
CA ILE A 234 2.93 1.54 16.21
C ILE A 234 2.79 0.37 17.19
N VAL A 235 1.90 -0.59 16.91
CA VAL A 235 1.70 -1.78 17.76
C VAL A 235 2.99 -2.62 17.85
N ILE A 236 3.65 -2.89 16.72
CA ILE A 236 4.92 -3.62 16.69
C ILE A 236 6.02 -2.86 17.45
N SER A 237 6.10 -1.53 17.30
CA SER A 237 7.04 -0.69 18.03
C SER A 237 6.81 -0.75 19.54
N VAL A 238 5.57 -0.70 20.00
CA VAL A 238 5.25 -0.83 21.44
C VAL A 238 5.57 -2.24 21.96
N LEU A 239 5.21 -3.29 21.22
CA LEU A 239 5.49 -4.68 21.60
C LEU A 239 7.00 -4.95 21.71
N THR A 240 7.79 -4.43 20.78
CA THR A 240 9.26 -4.56 20.82
C THR A 240 9.86 -3.85 22.02
N ILE A 241 9.40 -2.63 22.36
CA ILE A 241 9.85 -1.91 23.56
C ILE A 241 9.52 -2.69 24.84
N LEU A 242 8.31 -3.26 24.95
CA LEU A 242 7.92 -4.07 26.11
C LEU A 242 8.76 -5.35 26.24
N PHE A 243 9.03 -6.02 25.12
CA PHE A 243 9.87 -7.21 25.09
C PHE A 243 11.30 -6.90 25.53
N VAL A 244 11.87 -5.81 25.03
CA VAL A 244 13.21 -5.35 25.41
C VAL A 244 13.26 -5.01 26.90
N MET A 245 12.28 -4.28 27.42
CA MET A 245 12.20 -3.97 28.85
C MET A 245 12.12 -5.25 29.70
N PHE A 246 11.31 -6.23 29.30
CA PHE A 246 11.20 -7.51 30.01
C PHE A 246 12.52 -8.29 29.98
N PHE A 247 13.20 -8.32 28.83
CA PHE A 247 14.50 -8.96 28.67
C PHE A 247 15.55 -8.37 29.63
N TYR A 248 15.64 -7.04 29.73
CA TYR A 248 16.58 -6.39 30.65
C TYR A 248 16.24 -6.63 32.12
N VAL A 249 14.96 -6.61 32.50
CA VAL A 249 14.53 -6.94 33.87
C VAL A 249 14.87 -8.38 34.21
N PHE A 250 14.62 -9.32 33.29
CA PHE A 250 14.98 -10.73 33.48
C PHE A 250 16.49 -10.90 33.64
N PHE A 251 17.29 -10.28 32.77
CA PHE A 251 18.75 -10.32 32.84
C PHE A 251 19.28 -9.72 34.15
N TYR A 252 18.70 -8.61 34.61
CA TYR A 252 19.02 -8.00 35.90
C TYR A 252 18.71 -8.93 37.07
N LEU A 253 17.53 -9.55 37.10
CA LEU A 253 17.14 -10.50 38.14
C LEU A 253 18.00 -11.78 38.12
N TYR A 254 18.36 -12.26 36.93
CA TYR A 254 19.24 -13.42 36.75
C TYR A 254 20.64 -13.14 37.29
N ASN A 255 21.26 -12.02 36.91
CA ASN A 255 22.58 -11.62 37.41
C ASN A 255 22.57 -11.37 38.92
N ARG A 256 21.51 -10.75 39.46
CA ARG A 256 21.35 -10.56 40.90
C ARG A 256 21.24 -11.91 41.62
N GLY A 257 20.44 -12.84 41.08
CA GLY A 257 20.26 -14.18 41.64
C GLY A 257 21.51 -15.06 41.60
N MET A 258 22.35 -14.91 40.57
CA MET A 258 23.66 -15.58 40.51
C MET A 258 24.65 -14.99 41.52
N ARG A 259 24.61 -13.67 41.77
CA ARG A 259 25.49 -13.00 42.75
C ARG A 259 25.19 -13.37 44.21
N THR A 260 23.95 -13.75 44.55
CA THR A 260 23.59 -14.18 45.92
C THR A 260 23.91 -15.65 46.23
N ARG A 261 24.26 -16.48 45.24
CA ARG A 261 24.51 -17.92 45.42
C ARG A 261 25.95 -18.40 45.73
N PRO A 262 27.05 -17.61 45.71
CA PRO A 262 28.39 -18.13 46.04
C PRO A 262 28.88 -17.88 47.48
N GLN A 263 28.02 -17.58 48.47
CA GLN A 263 28.50 -17.30 49.85
C GLN A 263 28.08 -18.31 50.93
N VAL A 264 27.17 -19.26 50.67
CA VAL A 264 26.63 -20.14 51.72
C VAL A 264 27.29 -21.53 51.81
N LEU A 265 28.26 -21.87 50.94
CA LEU A 265 28.89 -23.21 50.91
C LEU A 265 30.35 -23.28 51.37
N LYS A 266 30.82 -22.37 52.25
CA LYS A 266 32.21 -22.44 52.74
C LYS A 266 32.37 -22.16 54.24
N ARG A 267 31.92 -23.11 55.08
CA ARG A 267 32.60 -23.50 56.34
C ARG A 267 31.92 -24.70 57.03
N LEU A 268 32.37 -25.90 56.72
CA LEU A 268 32.46 -26.98 57.73
C LEU A 268 33.93 -27.38 57.80
N SER A 269 34.65 -26.62 58.64
CA SER A 269 36.03 -26.88 59.02
C SER A 269 36.07 -28.08 59.95
N GLN A 270 36.93 -29.05 59.66
CA GLN A 270 37.24 -30.21 60.47
C GLN A 270 37.45 -29.84 61.95
N SER A 271 36.75 -30.53 62.85
CA SER A 271 37.14 -30.64 64.25
C SER A 271 36.77 -32.02 64.78
N GLY A 272 37.73 -32.71 65.40
CA GLY A 272 37.45 -33.91 66.19
C GLY A 272 38.28 -35.16 65.89
N ARG A 273 39.56 -35.05 65.50
CA ARG A 273 40.50 -36.19 65.56
C ARG A 273 40.93 -36.39 67.02
N LYS A 274 40.22 -37.23 67.78
CA LYS A 274 40.63 -37.65 69.14
C LYS A 274 41.93 -38.46 69.08
N LYS A 275 42.93 -38.10 69.90
CA LYS A 275 44.02 -38.98 70.33
C LYS A 275 43.83 -39.30 71.82
N LYS A 276 43.99 -40.59 72.14
CA LYS A 276 44.09 -41.24 73.48
C LYS A 276 45.61 -41.35 73.83
N PRO A 277 46.03 -41.90 74.98
CA PRO A 277 45.81 -41.55 76.40
C PRO A 277 47.15 -41.36 77.18
N SER A 278 47.07 -40.78 78.39
CA SER A 278 47.77 -41.13 79.66
C SER A 278 47.84 -39.90 80.55
#